data_AF-A0A1C4XAL8-F1
#
_entry.id   AF-A0A1C4XAL8-F1
#
_cell.length_a   1.000
_cell.length_b   1.000
_cell.length_c   1.000
_cell.angle_alpha   90.00
_cell.angle_beta   90.00
_cell.angle_gamma   90.00
#
_symmetry.space_group_name_H-M   'P 1'
#
loop_
_entity.id
_entity.type
_entity.pdbx_description
1 polymer ?
#
loop_
_entity_poly.entity_id
_entity_poly.type
_entity_poly.pdbx_seq_one_letter_code
_entity_poly.pdbx_strand_id
1 'polypeptide(L)'
;MRRRAQELLFVKSTVRRRRELAAGGTADLFELVTAGSAELVAAALAGLPEPRRREIGVALTDWFRQQDRSTWWTTGASTALAVAVVGCLPTAARAAAILGRTSVNPDGERAATLMSGVAAERGVTWLGDLGHRLSVKLGRQAWIQRWRFVATLLRDAGAPPPTDDTFVQLWLTSVAFPEQRTGRPVPLVDRLRADPFRAALLPRLFEVDGLGTTMLFDEVVTTWEERRRHALPAALAQLAAEGVLDRAMLIDRSVGRLLRGDRPAALRAFVVLLDLLRPTTAEIAAHTTDYLRLLTDAPAPVATMAQKALRELPELSLESILHASRDVLHRPDKALVKAQLTWLDRLARQHRDRATEIAEVIAVAVAHPAVEVRDRAAALATRHGLHPTAAAPGPALAAPRGDDLPPPAPPAPAPAPITDVDELAEEVAALLGAPSQGTPLDRVLDGLVRLTAADATRVQAALAPVIERRHWSWGTSTATNQGASVRWWWTCSGRPAPTTSPGGAAGGSRSSPPSSAPATHRRPWPPPTPGCPRCTGSCGPGSPRSARTSASPVARDCSPPPRRPTACSTRWRCWSG
;
A
#
# COMPACT_ATOMS: atom_id res chain seq x y z
N MET A 1 37.73 18.45 -16.36
CA MET A 1 38.15 18.19 -17.76
C MET A 1 37.49 16.96 -18.39
N ARG A 2 37.46 15.77 -17.75
CA ARG A 2 36.77 14.56 -18.28
C ARG A 2 35.29 14.78 -18.66
N ARG A 3 34.51 15.46 -17.82
CA ARG A 3 33.08 15.73 -18.07
C ARG A 3 32.85 16.58 -19.34
N ARG A 4 33.63 17.65 -19.52
CA ARG A 4 33.61 18.49 -20.73
C ARG A 4 34.04 17.74 -21.99
N ALA A 5 35.02 16.85 -21.90
CA ALA A 5 35.46 16.04 -23.04
C ALA A 5 34.39 15.01 -23.45
N GLN A 6 33.74 14.36 -22.48
CA GLN A 6 32.61 13.46 -22.73
C GLN A 6 31.41 14.20 -23.34
N GLU A 7 31.13 15.41 -22.86
CA GLU A 7 30.05 16.27 -23.37
C GLU A 7 30.31 16.72 -24.81
N LEU A 8 31.54 17.10 -25.16
CA LEU A 8 31.92 17.43 -26.54
C LEU A 8 31.85 16.22 -27.49
N LEU A 9 32.25 15.03 -27.02
CA LEU A 9 32.13 13.78 -27.80
C LEU A 9 30.66 13.38 -28.01
N PHE A 10 29.82 13.57 -26.99
CA PHE A 10 28.38 13.38 -27.07
C PHE A 10 27.75 14.32 -28.12
N VAL A 11 28.11 15.61 -28.10
CA VAL A 11 27.59 16.59 -29.08
C VAL A 11 28.05 16.25 -30.50
N LYS A 12 29.35 15.95 -30.71
CA LYS A 12 29.88 15.59 -32.04
C LYS A 12 29.25 14.32 -32.61
N SER A 13 29.08 13.28 -31.78
CA SER A 13 28.42 12.05 -32.20
C SER A 13 26.94 12.29 -32.52
N THR A 14 26.22 13.05 -31.70
CA THR A 14 24.81 13.38 -31.94
C THR A 14 24.61 14.16 -33.25
N VAL A 15 25.46 15.15 -33.54
CA VAL A 15 25.39 15.94 -34.78
C VAL A 15 25.65 15.07 -36.01
N ARG A 16 26.64 14.16 -35.95
CA ARG A 16 26.90 13.20 -37.03
C ARG A 16 25.67 12.34 -37.31
N ARG A 17 25.09 11.76 -36.25
CA ARG A 17 23.94 10.84 -36.36
C ARG A 17 22.68 11.52 -36.87
N ARG A 18 22.43 12.76 -36.44
CA ARG A 18 21.37 13.61 -37.03
C ARG A 18 21.54 13.78 -38.52
N ARG A 19 22.76 14.02 -38.99
CA ARG A 19 23.05 14.16 -40.44
C ARG A 19 22.83 12.85 -41.18
N GLU A 20 23.25 11.72 -40.63
CA GLU A 20 23.02 10.40 -41.23
C GLU A 20 21.53 10.04 -41.32
N LEU A 21 20.75 10.33 -40.26
CA LEU A 21 19.29 10.15 -40.27
C LEU A 21 18.59 11.07 -41.27
N ALA A 22 19.02 12.33 -41.37
CA ALA A 22 18.51 13.27 -42.35
C ALA A 22 18.88 12.87 -43.80
N ALA A 23 20.03 12.22 -44.00
CA ALA A 23 20.54 11.81 -45.31
C ALA A 23 19.96 10.48 -45.83
N GLY A 24 19.12 9.78 -45.06
CA GLY A 24 18.44 8.56 -45.51
C GLY A 24 18.74 7.30 -44.69
N GLY A 25 19.80 7.29 -43.87
CA GLY A 25 20.19 6.11 -43.09
C GLY A 25 19.30 5.86 -41.86
N THR A 26 18.96 4.59 -41.57
CA THR A 26 18.24 4.18 -40.35
C THR A 26 19.01 3.18 -39.49
N ALA A 27 20.14 2.64 -39.98
CA ALA A 27 20.92 1.61 -39.30
C ALA A 27 21.43 2.07 -37.91
N ASP A 28 22.01 3.28 -37.84
CA ASP A 28 22.52 3.84 -36.58
C ASP A 28 21.40 4.08 -35.53
N LEU A 29 20.16 4.37 -35.97
CA LEU A 29 19.02 4.44 -35.06
C LEU A 29 18.68 3.07 -34.45
N PHE A 30 18.69 2.00 -35.25
CA PHE A 30 18.39 0.65 -34.77
C PHE A 30 19.50 0.10 -33.88
N GLU A 31 20.76 0.46 -34.15
CA GLU A 31 21.88 0.18 -33.24
C GLU A 31 21.70 0.88 -31.90
N LEU A 32 21.29 2.16 -31.89
CA LEU A 32 20.99 2.88 -30.65
C LEU A 32 19.82 2.28 -29.87
N VAL A 33 18.79 1.81 -30.56
CA VAL A 33 17.66 1.11 -29.94
C VAL A 33 18.14 -0.21 -29.32
N THR A 34 18.93 -1.00 -30.04
CA THR A 34 19.47 -2.28 -29.55
C THR A 34 20.41 -2.07 -28.36
N ALA A 35 21.24 -1.02 -28.40
CA ALA A 35 22.12 -0.62 -27.32
C ALA A 35 21.39 0.04 -26.12
N GLY A 36 20.08 0.29 -26.22
CA GLY A 36 19.28 0.91 -25.16
C GLY A 36 19.58 2.39 -24.89
N SER A 37 20.12 3.09 -25.88
CA SER A 37 20.57 4.49 -25.76
C SER A 37 19.42 5.49 -26.01
N ALA A 38 18.39 5.48 -25.15
CA ALA A 38 17.15 6.24 -25.35
C ALA A 38 17.35 7.77 -25.49
N GLU A 39 18.27 8.37 -24.73
CA GLU A 39 18.61 9.80 -24.81
C GLU A 39 19.19 10.16 -26.18
N LEU A 40 20.06 9.29 -26.72
CA LEU A 40 20.66 9.49 -28.03
C LEU A 40 19.62 9.31 -29.14
N VAL A 41 18.67 8.39 -28.98
CA VAL A 41 17.53 8.25 -29.89
C VAL A 41 16.69 9.52 -29.90
N ALA A 42 16.29 10.03 -28.72
CA ALA A 42 15.54 11.30 -28.62
C ALA A 42 16.30 12.45 -29.28
N ALA A 43 17.58 12.60 -28.94
CA ALA A 43 18.43 13.65 -29.49
C ALA A 43 18.60 13.52 -31.00
N ALA A 44 18.74 12.32 -31.54
CA ALA A 44 18.91 12.09 -32.97
C ALA A 44 17.63 12.37 -33.78
N LEU A 45 16.45 12.14 -33.18
CA LEU A 45 15.16 12.46 -33.79
C LEU A 45 14.83 13.95 -33.72
N ALA A 46 15.33 14.67 -32.72
CA ALA A 46 14.96 16.06 -32.50
C ALA A 46 15.29 16.97 -33.69
N GLY A 47 14.31 17.80 -34.09
CA GLY A 47 14.37 18.69 -35.26
C GLY A 47 14.22 18.02 -36.64
N LEU A 48 13.99 16.70 -36.73
CA LEU A 48 13.73 16.05 -38.01
C LEU A 48 12.36 16.42 -38.59
N PRO A 49 12.25 16.65 -39.92
CA PRO A 49 10.96 16.88 -40.58
C PRO A 49 10.00 15.70 -40.42
N GLU A 50 8.70 15.99 -40.31
CA GLU A 50 7.65 14.97 -40.15
C GLU A 50 7.60 13.93 -41.28
N PRO A 51 7.80 14.27 -42.58
CA PRO A 51 7.88 13.26 -43.64
C PRO A 51 8.98 12.24 -43.38
N ARG A 52 10.15 12.71 -42.93
CA ARG A 52 11.29 11.85 -42.63
C ARG A 52 11.04 10.96 -41.42
N ARG A 53 10.38 11.48 -40.38
CA ARG A 53 9.96 10.69 -39.22
C ARG A 53 9.03 9.54 -39.62
N ARG A 54 8.13 9.77 -40.58
CA ARG A 54 7.22 8.73 -41.10
C ARG A 54 7.96 7.65 -41.88
N GLU A 55 8.92 8.01 -42.73
CA GLU A 55 9.79 7.05 -43.43
C GLU A 55 10.55 6.16 -42.43
N ILE A 56 11.16 6.78 -41.41
CA ILE A 56 11.82 6.05 -40.33
C ILE A 56 10.82 5.16 -39.59
N GLY A 57 9.58 5.62 -39.38
CA GLY A 57 8.52 4.85 -38.74
C GLY A 57 8.12 3.58 -39.51
N VAL A 58 8.10 3.64 -40.84
CA VAL A 58 7.89 2.46 -41.70
C VAL A 58 9.04 1.47 -41.51
N ALA A 59 10.28 1.94 -41.68
CA ALA A 59 11.48 1.11 -41.50
C ALA A 59 11.57 0.50 -40.09
N LEU A 60 11.22 1.26 -39.06
CA LEU A 60 11.18 0.79 -37.66
C LEU A 60 10.18 -0.34 -37.46
N THR A 61 9.00 -0.23 -38.09
CA THR A 61 7.95 -1.26 -37.99
C THR A 61 8.40 -2.54 -38.68
N ASP A 62 9.01 -2.43 -39.86
CA ASP A 62 9.51 -3.59 -40.61
C ASP A 62 10.69 -4.25 -39.88
N TRP A 63 11.64 -3.46 -39.39
CA TRP A 63 12.74 -3.93 -38.55
C TRP A 63 12.24 -4.67 -37.30
N PHE A 64 11.24 -4.11 -36.60
CA PHE A 64 10.67 -4.75 -35.42
C PHE A 64 9.91 -6.04 -35.73
N ARG A 65 9.30 -6.17 -36.93
CA ARG A 65 8.66 -7.43 -37.37
C ARG A 65 9.68 -8.54 -37.65
N GLN A 66 10.90 -8.18 -38.08
CA GLN A 66 11.98 -9.13 -38.36
C GLN A 66 12.67 -9.65 -37.09
N GLN A 67 12.50 -8.97 -35.96
CA GLN A 67 12.98 -9.46 -34.66
C GLN A 67 12.14 -10.67 -34.21
N ASP A 68 12.81 -11.70 -33.69
CA ASP A 68 12.14 -12.91 -33.22
C ASP A 68 11.14 -12.55 -32.10
N ARG A 69 9.98 -13.21 -32.11
CA ARG A 69 8.99 -13.11 -31.03
C ARG A 69 9.55 -13.56 -29.68
N SER A 70 10.59 -14.40 -29.70
CA SER A 70 11.31 -14.88 -28.51
C SER A 70 12.37 -13.90 -27.98
N THR A 71 12.73 -12.85 -28.74
CA THR A 71 13.75 -11.88 -28.32
C THR A 71 13.27 -11.14 -27.08
N TRP A 72 13.92 -11.42 -25.95
CA TRP A 72 13.67 -10.71 -24.70
C TRP A 72 14.38 -9.36 -24.74
N TRP A 73 13.61 -8.28 -24.74
CA TRP A 73 14.16 -6.94 -24.79
C TRP A 73 14.69 -6.56 -23.41
N THR A 74 15.90 -6.00 -23.35
CA THR A 74 16.37 -5.36 -22.13
C THR A 74 15.50 -4.13 -21.83
N THR A 75 15.45 -3.72 -20.56
CA THR A 75 14.71 -2.51 -20.15
C THR A 75 15.21 -1.26 -20.89
N GLY A 76 16.53 -1.14 -21.09
CA GLY A 76 17.14 -0.06 -21.86
C GLY A 76 16.71 -0.08 -23.33
N ALA A 77 16.79 -1.24 -23.99
CA ALA A 77 16.37 -1.37 -25.39
C ALA A 77 14.88 -1.11 -25.59
N SER A 78 14.04 -1.59 -24.67
CA SER A 78 12.60 -1.30 -24.65
C SER A 78 12.32 0.19 -24.50
N THR A 79 13.10 0.89 -23.67
CA THR A 79 12.97 2.34 -23.46
C THR A 79 13.36 3.12 -24.72
N ALA A 80 14.49 2.77 -25.33
CA ALA A 80 14.93 3.39 -26.58
C ALA A 80 13.95 3.12 -27.73
N LEU A 81 13.41 1.90 -27.82
CA LEU A 81 12.35 1.54 -28.76
C LEU A 81 11.10 2.40 -28.53
N ALA A 82 10.68 2.60 -27.29
CA ALA A 82 9.48 3.39 -26.97
C ALA A 82 9.63 4.86 -27.39
N VAL A 83 10.81 5.46 -27.18
CA VAL A 83 11.16 6.80 -27.67
C VAL A 83 11.12 6.85 -29.21
N ALA A 84 11.72 5.87 -29.89
CA ALA A 84 11.70 5.80 -31.36
C ALA A 84 10.27 5.66 -31.92
N VAL A 85 9.45 4.83 -31.28
CA VAL A 85 8.05 4.60 -31.66
C VAL A 85 7.25 5.89 -31.58
N VAL A 86 7.33 6.64 -30.47
CA VAL A 86 6.60 7.91 -30.33
C VAL A 86 7.17 9.01 -31.23
N GLY A 87 8.49 9.01 -31.44
CA GLY A 87 9.15 9.99 -32.30
C GLY A 87 8.88 9.82 -33.80
N CYS A 88 8.44 8.63 -34.24
CA CYS A 88 8.32 8.29 -35.66
C CYS A 88 6.93 7.82 -36.11
N LEU A 89 6.15 7.12 -35.28
CA LEU A 89 4.86 6.57 -35.71
C LEU A 89 3.74 7.63 -35.69
N PRO A 90 2.77 7.57 -36.63
CA PRO A 90 1.76 8.63 -36.76
C PRO A 90 0.58 8.50 -35.79
N THR A 91 0.30 7.31 -35.23
CA THR A 91 -0.92 7.06 -34.45
C THR A 91 -0.68 6.20 -33.21
N ALA A 92 -1.52 6.41 -32.19
CA ALA A 92 -1.53 5.61 -30.96
C ALA A 92 -1.77 4.11 -31.23
N ALA A 93 -2.64 3.76 -32.17
CA ALA A 93 -2.91 2.35 -32.51
C ALA A 93 -1.65 1.64 -33.04
N ARG A 94 -0.86 2.29 -33.90
CA ARG A 94 0.40 1.72 -34.41
C ARG A 94 1.46 1.63 -33.31
N ALA A 95 1.55 2.65 -32.46
CA ALA A 95 2.45 2.60 -31.30
C ALA A 95 2.07 1.48 -30.31
N ALA A 96 0.78 1.31 -30.01
CA ALA A 96 0.27 0.27 -29.13
C ALA A 96 0.42 -1.15 -29.69
N ALA A 97 0.52 -1.32 -31.02
CA ALA A 97 0.80 -2.60 -31.64
C ALA A 97 2.21 -3.12 -31.29
N ILE A 98 3.18 -2.20 -31.16
CA ILE A 98 4.57 -2.51 -30.81
C ILE A 98 4.75 -2.56 -29.29
N LEU A 99 4.44 -1.46 -28.59
CA LEU A 99 4.65 -1.32 -27.13
C LEU A 99 3.68 -2.17 -26.29
N GLY A 100 2.61 -2.64 -26.91
CA GLY A 100 1.66 -3.56 -26.30
C GLY A 100 2.15 -4.99 -26.18
N ARG A 101 3.29 -5.37 -26.76
CA ARG A 101 3.84 -6.72 -26.63
C ARG A 101 4.43 -6.96 -25.24
N THR A 102 4.22 -8.14 -24.68
CA THR A 102 4.70 -8.52 -23.35
C THR A 102 6.23 -8.56 -23.25
N SER A 103 6.92 -8.84 -24.36
CA SER A 103 8.39 -8.83 -24.43
C SER A 103 9.00 -7.42 -24.38
N VAL A 104 8.20 -6.37 -24.58
CA VAL A 104 8.64 -4.98 -24.50
C VAL A 104 8.26 -4.41 -23.14
N ASN A 105 9.26 -4.14 -22.31
CA ASN A 105 9.08 -3.65 -20.94
C ASN A 105 9.95 -2.41 -20.69
N PRO A 106 9.48 -1.21 -21.04
CA PRO A 106 10.22 0.03 -20.85
C PRO A 106 10.48 0.33 -19.37
N ASP A 107 11.46 1.19 -19.11
CA ASP A 107 11.87 1.63 -17.77
C ASP A 107 10.86 2.62 -17.16
N GLY A 108 9.68 2.11 -16.77
CA GLY A 108 8.70 2.78 -15.93
C GLY A 108 8.51 4.27 -16.20
N GLU A 109 8.76 5.09 -15.18
CA GLU A 109 8.63 6.56 -15.25
C GLU A 109 9.66 7.21 -16.16
N ARG A 110 10.89 6.66 -16.24
CA ARG A 110 11.96 7.22 -17.06
C ARG A 110 11.61 7.16 -18.54
N ALA A 111 11.12 6.01 -19.00
CA ALA A 111 10.69 5.84 -20.38
C ALA A 111 9.52 6.76 -20.73
N ALA A 112 8.54 6.87 -19.83
CA ALA A 112 7.41 7.77 -20.01
C ALA A 112 7.86 9.25 -20.09
N THR A 113 8.75 9.70 -19.19
CA THR A 113 9.28 11.07 -19.19
C THR A 113 9.98 11.42 -20.51
N LEU A 114 10.84 10.52 -21.01
CA LEU A 114 11.54 10.73 -22.29
C LEU A 114 10.57 10.75 -23.47
N MET A 115 9.59 9.85 -23.48
CA MET A 115 8.55 9.84 -24.52
C MET A 115 7.69 11.10 -24.48
N SER A 116 7.29 11.57 -23.30
CA SER A 116 6.53 12.81 -23.13
C SER A 116 7.31 14.02 -23.66
N GLY A 117 8.63 14.06 -23.43
CA GLY A 117 9.51 15.09 -24.00
C GLY A 117 9.54 15.08 -25.53
N VAL A 118 9.74 13.91 -26.15
CA VAL A 118 9.74 13.76 -27.62
C VAL A 118 8.37 14.03 -28.23
N ALA A 119 7.30 13.61 -27.56
CA ALA A 119 5.93 13.88 -27.96
C ALA A 119 5.61 15.38 -27.94
N ALA A 120 6.03 16.09 -26.88
CA ALA A 120 5.85 17.53 -26.77
C ALA A 120 6.61 18.28 -27.86
N GLU A 121 7.86 17.91 -28.15
CA GLU A 121 8.65 18.49 -29.25
C GLU A 121 7.97 18.29 -30.61
N ARG A 122 7.41 17.10 -30.86
CA ARG A 122 6.74 16.76 -32.11
C ARG A 122 5.30 17.29 -32.20
N GLY A 123 4.69 17.72 -31.10
CA GLY A 123 3.26 18.11 -31.05
C GLY A 123 2.30 16.91 -31.11
N VAL A 124 2.67 15.78 -30.52
CA VAL A 124 1.83 14.56 -30.48
C VAL A 124 0.67 14.74 -29.49
N THR A 125 -0.56 14.63 -29.98
CA THR A 125 -1.78 14.77 -29.17
C THR A 125 -2.39 13.44 -28.71
N TRP A 126 -1.91 12.30 -29.22
CA TRP A 126 -2.52 10.98 -29.00
C TRP A 126 -1.91 10.19 -27.85
N LEU A 127 -1.03 10.77 -27.02
CA LEU A 127 -0.40 10.07 -25.89
C LEU A 127 -1.42 9.49 -24.89
N GLY A 128 -2.51 10.20 -24.62
CA GLY A 128 -3.60 9.69 -23.77
C GLY A 128 -4.26 8.44 -24.34
N ASP A 129 -4.59 8.44 -25.64
CA ASP A 129 -5.14 7.25 -26.35
C ASP A 129 -4.15 6.08 -26.34
N LEU A 130 -2.84 6.35 -26.50
CA LEU A 130 -1.81 5.32 -26.34
C LEU A 130 -1.84 4.72 -24.92
N GLY A 131 -1.89 5.57 -23.89
CA GLY A 131 -1.98 5.14 -22.49
C GLY A 131 -3.16 4.19 -22.25
N HIS A 132 -4.35 4.55 -22.72
CA HIS A 132 -5.54 3.70 -22.61
C HIS A 132 -5.42 2.39 -23.40
N ARG A 133 -4.89 2.42 -24.62
CA ARG A 133 -4.67 1.18 -25.40
C ARG A 133 -3.69 0.23 -24.74
N LEU A 134 -2.67 0.77 -24.07
CA LEU A 134 -1.72 -0.02 -23.31
C LEU A 134 -2.32 -0.54 -22.00
N SER A 135 -3.20 0.23 -21.35
CA SER A 135 -3.86 -0.20 -20.11
C SER A 135 -4.74 -1.42 -20.34
N VAL A 136 -5.46 -1.50 -21.46
CA VAL A 136 -6.26 -2.68 -21.85
C VAL A 136 -5.41 -3.96 -21.98
N LYS A 137 -4.11 -3.82 -22.27
CA LYS A 137 -3.18 -4.95 -22.39
C LYS A 137 -2.47 -5.30 -21.08
N LEU A 138 -2.76 -4.60 -19.97
CA LEU A 138 -2.25 -4.94 -18.66
C LEU A 138 -3.01 -6.16 -18.12
N GLY A 139 -2.33 -7.29 -18.04
CA GLY A 139 -2.83 -8.45 -17.29
C GLY A 139 -2.66 -8.28 -15.79
N ARG A 140 -3.29 -9.15 -14.99
CA ARG A 140 -3.15 -9.17 -13.52
C ARG A 140 -1.71 -9.44 -13.05
N GLN A 141 -0.91 -10.12 -13.87
CA GLN A 141 0.51 -10.39 -13.65
C GLN A 141 1.40 -9.36 -14.38
N ALA A 142 0.84 -8.22 -14.80
CA ALA A 142 1.65 -7.19 -15.42
C ALA A 142 2.71 -6.69 -14.43
N TRP A 143 3.94 -6.61 -14.93
CA TRP A 143 5.07 -6.07 -14.19
C TRP A 143 4.75 -4.65 -13.73
N ILE A 144 5.06 -4.33 -12.48
CA ILE A 144 4.79 -3.01 -11.89
C ILE A 144 5.38 -1.87 -12.72
N GLN A 145 6.53 -2.10 -13.37
CA GLN A 145 7.17 -1.12 -14.24
C GLN A 145 6.34 -0.80 -15.49
N ARG A 146 5.66 -1.80 -16.05
CA ARG A 146 4.75 -1.60 -17.17
C ARG A 146 3.53 -0.78 -16.77
N TRP A 147 3.00 -1.00 -15.57
CA TRP A 147 1.95 -0.15 -15.02
C TRP A 147 2.46 1.29 -14.80
N ARG A 148 3.63 1.48 -14.18
CA ARG A 148 4.22 2.81 -13.94
C ARG A 148 4.43 3.60 -15.23
N PHE A 149 4.87 2.91 -16.28
CA PHE A 149 5.00 3.46 -17.61
C PHE A 149 3.66 3.99 -18.13
N VAL A 150 2.61 3.17 -18.13
CA VAL A 150 1.26 3.56 -18.57
C VAL A 150 0.67 4.67 -17.69
N ALA A 151 0.80 4.55 -16.37
CA ALA A 151 0.31 5.53 -15.41
C ALA A 151 0.97 6.90 -15.60
N THR A 152 2.27 6.93 -15.88
CA THR A 152 3.01 8.18 -16.12
C THR A 152 2.63 8.80 -17.47
N LEU A 153 2.45 8.00 -18.52
CA LEU A 153 1.95 8.51 -19.80
C LEU A 153 0.56 9.16 -19.67
N LEU A 154 -0.37 8.50 -18.96
CA LEU A 154 -1.70 9.04 -18.72
C LEU A 154 -1.64 10.33 -17.90
N ARG A 155 -0.78 10.37 -16.87
CA ARG A 155 -0.57 11.55 -16.02
C ARG A 155 -0.04 12.73 -16.83
N ASP A 156 1.03 12.53 -17.60
CA ASP A 156 1.67 13.59 -18.40
C ASP A 156 0.73 14.09 -19.51
N ALA A 157 -0.11 13.21 -20.05
CA ALA A 157 -1.15 13.57 -21.03
C ALA A 157 -2.39 14.23 -20.39
N GLY A 158 -2.49 14.30 -19.07
CA GLY A 158 -3.68 14.78 -18.36
C GLY A 158 -4.92 13.91 -18.57
N ALA A 159 -4.74 12.66 -18.99
CA ALA A 159 -5.82 11.72 -19.26
C ALA A 159 -6.33 11.06 -17.95
N PRO A 160 -7.65 10.79 -17.83
CA PRO A 160 -8.19 10.11 -16.66
C PRO A 160 -7.63 8.68 -16.56
N PRO A 161 -7.35 8.17 -15.35
CA PRO A 161 -6.93 6.79 -15.19
C PRO A 161 -8.09 5.82 -15.46
N PRO A 162 -7.84 4.64 -16.03
CA PRO A 162 -8.80 3.53 -16.05
C PRO A 162 -9.24 3.16 -14.62
N THR A 163 -10.52 2.85 -14.45
CA THR A 163 -11.13 2.52 -13.14
C THR A 163 -11.50 1.04 -13.00
N ASP A 164 -10.97 0.19 -13.88
CA ASP A 164 -11.11 -1.25 -13.80
C ASP A 164 -10.32 -1.85 -12.63
N ASP A 165 -10.75 -3.02 -12.18
CA ASP A 165 -10.22 -3.68 -10.98
C ASP A 165 -8.72 -3.97 -11.09
N THR A 166 -8.22 -4.29 -12.29
CA THR A 166 -6.79 -4.58 -12.51
C THR A 166 -5.96 -3.32 -12.34
N PHE A 167 -6.42 -2.20 -12.89
CA PHE A 167 -5.73 -0.92 -12.75
C PHE A 167 -5.71 -0.43 -11.29
N VAL A 168 -6.81 -0.59 -10.55
CA VAL A 168 -6.89 -0.27 -9.11
C VAL A 168 -5.94 -1.16 -8.28
N GLN A 169 -5.89 -2.46 -8.57
CA GLN A 169 -4.97 -3.39 -7.91
C GLN A 169 -3.50 -3.01 -8.15
N LEU A 170 -3.14 -2.67 -9.39
CA LEU A 170 -1.78 -2.28 -9.75
C LEU A 170 -1.41 -0.91 -9.16
N TRP A 171 -2.36 0.02 -9.08
CA TRP A 171 -2.18 1.28 -8.36
C TRP A 171 -1.88 1.02 -6.87
N LEU A 172 -2.70 0.21 -6.18
CA LEU A 172 -2.44 -0.16 -4.78
C LEU A 172 -1.07 -0.83 -4.60
N THR A 173 -0.69 -1.70 -5.53
CA THR A 173 0.64 -2.34 -5.53
C THR A 173 1.76 -1.30 -5.67
N SER A 174 1.58 -0.28 -6.52
CA SER A 174 2.55 0.81 -6.68
C SER A 174 2.68 1.69 -5.43
N VAL A 175 1.57 1.83 -4.69
CA VAL A 175 1.52 2.58 -3.43
C VAL A 175 2.29 1.83 -2.35
N ALA A 176 2.10 0.50 -2.26
CA ALA A 176 2.79 -0.37 -1.33
C ALA A 176 4.29 -0.52 -1.64
N PHE A 177 4.63 -0.59 -2.93
CA PHE A 177 6.00 -0.74 -3.41
C PHE A 177 6.38 0.45 -4.30
N PRO A 178 6.77 1.60 -3.71
CA PRO A 178 7.19 2.76 -4.48
C PRO A 178 8.46 2.51 -5.29
N GLU A 179 8.67 3.31 -6.32
CA GLU A 179 9.95 3.32 -7.04
C GLU A 179 11.06 3.84 -6.12
N GLN A 180 12.17 3.12 -6.05
CA GLN A 180 13.36 3.61 -5.35
C GLN A 180 14.01 4.70 -6.20
N ARG A 181 13.57 5.95 -6.04
CA ARG A 181 14.25 7.11 -6.62
C ARG A 181 15.57 7.35 -5.88
N THR A 182 16.56 7.88 -6.60
CA THR A 182 17.81 8.39 -6.02
C THR A 182 17.50 9.59 -5.12
N GLY A 183 17.28 9.36 -3.83
CA GLY A 183 16.92 10.39 -2.87
C GLY A 183 16.39 9.83 -1.55
N ARG A 184 15.94 10.72 -0.67
CA ARG A 184 15.28 10.32 0.58
C ARG A 184 13.90 9.72 0.27
N PRO A 185 13.50 8.61 0.92
CA PRO A 185 12.17 8.04 0.75
C PRO A 185 11.09 9.05 1.13
N VAL A 186 10.10 9.24 0.24
CA VAL A 186 8.96 10.13 0.49
C VAL A 186 7.87 9.33 1.23
N PRO A 187 7.42 9.79 2.42
CA PRO A 187 6.33 9.17 3.16
C PRO A 187 5.08 8.91 2.32
N LEU A 188 4.39 7.81 2.60
CA LEU A 188 3.17 7.41 1.89
C LEU A 188 2.11 8.50 1.90
N VAL A 189 1.92 9.19 3.02
CA VAL A 189 0.93 10.28 3.14
C VAL A 189 1.19 11.39 2.12
N ASP A 190 2.45 11.77 1.91
CA ASP A 190 2.83 12.82 0.98
C ASP A 190 2.70 12.33 -0.47
N ARG A 191 3.06 11.07 -0.73
CA ARG A 191 2.86 10.43 -2.04
C ARG A 191 1.39 10.39 -2.42
N LEU A 192 0.52 9.94 -1.51
CA LEU A 192 -0.92 9.92 -1.73
C LEU A 192 -1.47 11.33 -1.92
N ARG A 193 -1.01 12.33 -1.15
CA ARG A 193 -1.43 13.73 -1.29
C ARG A 193 -1.09 14.29 -2.68
N ALA A 194 0.07 13.94 -3.22
CA ALA A 194 0.52 14.38 -4.54
C ALA A 194 -0.04 13.53 -5.71
N ASP A 195 -0.68 12.39 -5.44
CA ASP A 195 -1.15 11.48 -6.49
C ASP A 195 -2.41 12.03 -7.21
N PRO A 196 -2.33 12.34 -8.51
CA PRO A 196 -3.47 12.84 -9.28
C PRO A 196 -4.55 11.78 -9.53
N PHE A 197 -4.21 10.49 -9.44
CA PHE A 197 -5.18 9.40 -9.65
C PHE A 197 -5.95 9.05 -8.38
N ARG A 198 -5.56 9.59 -7.22
CA ARG A 198 -6.22 9.35 -5.93
C ARG A 198 -7.73 9.56 -6.00
N ALA A 199 -8.18 10.66 -6.60
CA ALA A 199 -9.60 11.02 -6.63
C ALA A 199 -10.45 10.00 -7.41
N ALA A 200 -9.91 9.40 -8.47
CA ALA A 200 -10.61 8.42 -9.29
C ALA A 200 -10.48 6.98 -8.76
N LEU A 201 -9.30 6.60 -8.26
CA LEU A 201 -8.99 5.22 -7.89
C LEU A 201 -9.30 4.88 -6.43
N LEU A 202 -9.22 5.85 -5.52
CA LEU A 202 -9.47 5.61 -4.10
C LEU A 202 -10.91 5.15 -3.81
N PRO A 203 -11.97 5.74 -4.38
CA PRO A 203 -13.33 5.23 -4.17
C PRO A 203 -13.48 3.78 -4.65
N ARG A 204 -12.88 3.46 -5.81
CA ARG A 204 -12.91 2.11 -6.40
C ARG A 204 -12.16 1.08 -5.56
N LEU A 205 -11.14 1.48 -4.80
CA LEU A 205 -10.43 0.57 -3.90
C LEU A 205 -11.35 -0.07 -2.84
N PHE A 206 -12.40 0.63 -2.40
CA PHE A 206 -13.41 0.04 -1.52
C PHE A 206 -14.37 -0.90 -2.24
N GLU A 207 -14.47 -0.81 -3.56
CA GLU A 207 -15.41 -1.56 -4.37
C GLU A 207 -14.85 -2.92 -4.84
N VAL A 208 -13.53 -3.03 -5.04
CA VAL A 208 -12.88 -4.25 -5.53
C VAL A 208 -12.71 -5.30 -4.42
N ASP A 209 -13.05 -6.55 -4.72
CA ASP A 209 -12.91 -7.69 -3.80
C ASP A 209 -11.44 -8.09 -3.60
N GLY A 210 -11.10 -8.49 -2.37
CA GLY A 210 -9.81 -9.07 -2.00
C GLY A 210 -8.67 -8.07 -1.79
N LEU A 211 -8.81 -6.79 -2.19
CA LEU A 211 -7.73 -5.80 -2.10
C LEU A 211 -7.32 -5.47 -0.66
N GLY A 212 -8.21 -5.66 0.31
CA GLY A 212 -7.92 -5.34 1.71
C GLY A 212 -6.71 -6.07 2.28
N THR A 213 -6.38 -7.28 1.81
CA THR A 213 -5.15 -7.97 2.23
C THR A 213 -3.89 -7.17 1.85
N THR A 214 -3.89 -6.55 0.66
CA THR A 214 -2.77 -5.73 0.17
C THR A 214 -2.75 -4.35 0.80
N MET A 215 -3.79 -3.91 1.51
CA MET A 215 -3.83 -2.60 2.17
C MET A 215 -3.06 -2.56 3.51
N LEU A 216 -2.78 -3.71 4.12
CA LEU A 216 -2.21 -3.79 5.47
C LEU A 216 -0.67 -3.81 5.52
N PHE A 217 0.00 -3.32 4.48
CA PHE A 217 1.46 -3.26 4.44
C PHE A 217 2.05 -2.27 5.47
N ASP A 218 3.27 -2.55 5.90
CA ASP A 218 4.07 -1.66 6.74
C ASP A 218 4.93 -0.74 5.85
N GLU A 219 5.11 0.51 6.25
CA GLU A 219 6.03 1.45 5.59
C GLU A 219 7.30 1.64 6.44
N VAL A 220 8.45 1.56 5.79
CA VAL A 220 9.77 1.80 6.39
C VAL A 220 10.42 2.96 5.63
N VAL A 221 10.47 4.15 6.24
CA VAL A 221 11.00 5.37 5.60
C VAL A 221 12.49 5.55 5.90
N THR A 222 12.91 5.26 7.13
CA THR A 222 14.24 5.56 7.67
C THR A 222 14.89 4.30 8.22
N THR A 223 14.31 3.73 9.28
CA THR A 223 14.79 2.50 9.92
C THR A 223 13.64 1.55 10.21
N TRP A 224 13.97 0.27 10.43
CA TRP A 224 12.97 -0.77 10.72
C TRP A 224 12.26 -0.55 12.07
N GLU A 225 12.95 0.07 13.03
CA GLU A 225 12.39 0.43 14.33
C GLU A 225 11.29 1.50 14.20
N GLU A 226 11.42 2.40 13.23
CA GLU A 226 10.46 3.47 12.92
C GLU A 226 9.37 3.03 11.92
N ARG A 227 9.20 1.71 11.72
CA ARG A 227 8.18 1.19 10.79
C ARG A 227 6.78 1.65 11.19
N ARG A 228 6.04 2.14 10.20
CA ARG A 228 4.63 2.50 10.33
C ARG A 228 3.78 1.31 9.92
N ARG A 229 3.13 0.69 10.90
CA ARG A 229 2.21 -0.42 10.64
C ARG A 229 0.95 0.07 9.96
N HIS A 230 0.40 -0.75 9.07
CA HIS A 230 -0.86 -0.45 8.38
C HIS A 230 -0.81 0.93 7.70
N ALA A 231 0.26 1.15 6.94
CA ALA A 231 0.64 2.47 6.45
C ALA A 231 -0.49 3.13 5.65
N LEU A 232 -1.21 2.36 4.81
CA LEU A 232 -2.30 2.91 4.02
C LEU A 232 -3.51 3.33 4.87
N PRO A 233 -4.13 2.47 5.71
CA PRO A 233 -5.19 2.92 6.62
C PRO A 233 -4.80 4.14 7.47
N ALA A 234 -3.56 4.17 8.00
CA ALA A 234 -3.06 5.30 8.77
C ALA A 234 -2.95 6.58 7.93
N ALA A 235 -2.43 6.50 6.71
CA ALA A 235 -2.34 7.64 5.80
C ALA A 235 -3.72 8.16 5.37
N LEU A 236 -4.69 7.27 5.12
CA LEU A 236 -6.07 7.67 4.78
C LEU A 236 -6.75 8.39 5.96
N ALA A 237 -6.60 7.87 7.18
CA ALA A 237 -7.13 8.52 8.38
C ALA A 237 -6.47 9.88 8.64
N GLN A 238 -5.15 9.99 8.41
CA GLN A 238 -4.44 11.26 8.53
C GLN A 238 -4.93 12.28 7.48
N LEU A 239 -5.04 11.90 6.21
CA LEU A 239 -5.51 12.79 5.15
C LEU A 239 -6.97 13.22 5.35
N ALA A 240 -7.80 12.37 5.96
CA ALA A 240 -9.16 12.73 6.35
C ALA A 240 -9.17 13.75 7.50
N ALA A 241 -8.30 13.57 8.51
CA ALA A 241 -8.16 14.52 9.60
C ALA A 241 -7.64 15.90 9.14
N GLU A 242 -6.81 15.92 8.09
CA GLU A 242 -6.32 17.14 7.44
C GLU A 242 -7.35 17.77 6.48
N GLY A 243 -8.49 17.13 6.22
CA GLY A 243 -9.52 17.60 5.27
C GLY A 243 -9.15 17.44 3.79
N VAL A 244 -8.08 16.70 3.47
CA VAL A 244 -7.68 16.40 2.09
C VAL A 244 -8.57 15.32 1.48
N LEU A 245 -9.06 14.40 2.30
CA LEU A 245 -10.03 13.38 1.94
C LEU A 245 -11.36 13.61 2.66
N ASP A 246 -12.46 13.35 1.97
CA ASP A 246 -13.77 13.35 2.59
C ASP A 246 -13.88 12.18 3.58
N ARG A 247 -14.02 12.54 4.86
CA ARG A 247 -14.16 11.60 5.97
C ARG A 247 -15.45 10.78 5.87
N ALA A 248 -16.56 11.39 5.47
CA ALA A 248 -17.84 10.71 5.33
C ALA A 248 -17.74 9.62 4.26
N MET A 249 -17.17 9.96 3.09
CA MET A 249 -16.89 8.98 2.03
C MET A 249 -16.07 7.78 2.52
N LEU A 250 -15.02 8.00 3.32
CA LEU A 250 -14.23 6.87 3.83
C LEU A 250 -15.03 5.96 4.78
N ILE A 251 -15.89 6.53 5.63
CA ILE A 251 -16.75 5.78 6.55
C ILE A 251 -17.80 5.00 5.76
N ASP A 252 -18.57 5.68 4.91
CA ASP A 252 -19.63 5.11 4.07
C ASP A 252 -19.11 3.93 3.24
N ARG A 253 -17.97 4.13 2.56
CA ARG A 253 -17.38 3.12 1.68
C ARG A 253 -16.78 1.96 2.47
N SER A 254 -16.23 2.21 3.66
CA SER A 254 -15.75 1.15 4.56
C SER A 254 -16.90 0.28 5.06
N VAL A 255 -17.98 0.90 5.55
CA VAL A 255 -19.18 0.20 6.03
C VAL A 255 -19.81 -0.59 4.88
N GLY A 256 -20.00 0.04 3.71
CA GLY A 256 -20.54 -0.64 2.52
C GLY A 256 -19.68 -1.79 2.00
N ARG A 257 -18.35 -1.72 2.15
CA ARG A 257 -17.45 -2.84 1.84
C ARG A 257 -17.60 -4.00 2.83
N LEU A 258 -17.72 -3.70 4.11
CA LEU A 258 -17.94 -4.71 5.15
C LEU A 258 -19.28 -5.42 4.97
N LEU A 259 -20.33 -4.70 4.58
CA LEU A 259 -21.66 -5.25 4.31
C LEU A 259 -21.69 -6.17 3.09
N ARG A 260 -20.94 -5.85 2.02
CA ARG A 260 -20.82 -6.73 0.85
C ARG A 260 -20.11 -8.05 1.14
N GLY A 261 -19.37 -8.12 2.26
CA GLY A 261 -18.62 -9.31 2.65
C GLY A 261 -17.37 -9.54 1.79
N ASP A 262 -16.47 -10.39 2.29
CA ASP A 262 -15.26 -10.91 1.63
C ASP A 262 -14.67 -12.00 2.54
N ARG A 263 -13.53 -12.56 2.16
CA ARG A 263 -12.68 -13.33 3.08
C ARG A 263 -12.31 -12.47 4.30
N PRO A 264 -12.36 -13.02 5.53
CA PRO A 264 -12.09 -12.24 6.75
C PRO A 264 -10.75 -11.46 6.75
N ALA A 265 -9.71 -12.02 6.11
CA ALA A 265 -8.41 -11.35 5.97
C ALA A 265 -8.48 -10.06 5.14
N ALA A 266 -9.30 -10.01 4.11
CA ALA A 266 -9.48 -8.82 3.28
C ALA A 266 -10.34 -7.76 3.97
N LEU A 267 -11.34 -8.16 4.76
CA LEU A 267 -12.18 -7.22 5.52
C LEU A 267 -11.40 -6.49 6.62
N ARG A 268 -10.32 -7.10 7.14
CA ARG A 268 -9.52 -6.56 8.23
C ARG A 268 -9.01 -5.13 7.99
N ALA A 269 -8.66 -4.78 6.75
CA ALA A 269 -8.17 -3.44 6.42
C ALA A 269 -9.20 -2.34 6.71
N PHE A 270 -10.48 -2.61 6.44
CA PHE A 270 -11.57 -1.66 6.62
C PHE A 270 -11.95 -1.53 8.10
N VAL A 271 -11.85 -2.61 8.87
CA VAL A 271 -11.96 -2.57 10.34
C VAL A 271 -10.86 -1.69 10.94
N VAL A 272 -9.60 -1.91 10.53
CA VAL A 272 -8.46 -1.09 10.99
C VAL A 272 -8.63 0.38 10.60
N LEU A 273 -9.13 0.66 9.39
CA LEU A 273 -9.40 2.02 8.94
C LEU A 273 -10.47 2.70 9.80
N LEU A 274 -11.59 2.02 10.08
CA LEU A 274 -12.64 2.55 10.97
C LEU A 274 -12.10 2.78 12.38
N ASP A 275 -11.31 1.87 12.94
CA ASP A 275 -10.69 2.05 14.25
C ASP A 275 -9.76 3.28 14.30
N LEU A 276 -9.04 3.57 13.21
CA LEU A 276 -8.17 4.74 13.10
C LEU A 276 -8.95 6.04 12.89
N LEU A 277 -10.04 5.99 12.11
CA LEU A 277 -10.94 7.13 11.89
C LEU A 277 -11.68 7.49 13.19
N ARG A 278 -11.95 6.51 14.06
CA ARG A 278 -12.76 6.67 15.28
C ARG A 278 -14.09 7.38 14.97
N PRO A 279 -15.03 6.74 14.25
CA PRO A 279 -16.35 7.30 14.01
C PRO A 279 -16.98 7.82 15.30
N THR A 280 -17.52 9.03 15.22
CA THR A 280 -18.26 9.65 16.32
C THR A 280 -19.60 8.95 16.51
N THR A 281 -20.24 9.15 17.67
CA THR A 281 -21.59 8.62 17.92
C THR A 281 -22.61 9.11 16.87
N ALA A 282 -22.49 10.35 16.40
CA ALA A 282 -23.35 10.89 15.34
C ALA A 282 -23.11 10.19 13.99
N GLU A 283 -21.85 9.93 13.62
CA GLU A 283 -21.50 9.18 12.41
C GLU A 283 -22.02 7.74 12.50
N ILE A 284 -21.83 7.06 13.64
CA ILE A 284 -22.35 5.69 13.84
C ILE A 284 -23.89 5.69 13.82
N ALA A 285 -24.54 6.69 14.43
CA ALA A 285 -25.99 6.82 14.44
C ALA A 285 -26.56 6.93 13.01
N ALA A 286 -25.90 7.67 12.12
CA ALA A 286 -26.27 7.76 10.71
C ALA A 286 -26.19 6.41 9.96
N HIS A 287 -25.36 5.48 10.44
CA HIS A 287 -25.21 4.13 9.90
C HIS A 287 -25.83 3.03 10.77
N THR A 288 -26.76 3.37 11.67
CA THR A 288 -27.30 2.40 12.66
C THR A 288 -27.79 1.11 12.01
N THR A 289 -28.58 1.20 10.94
CA THR A 289 -29.11 0.05 10.22
C THR A 289 -28.01 -0.84 9.64
N ASP A 290 -26.96 -0.22 9.10
CA ASP A 290 -25.81 -0.93 8.52
C ASP A 290 -25.01 -1.65 9.62
N TYR A 291 -24.77 -0.98 10.75
CA TYR A 291 -24.08 -1.59 11.90
C TYR A 291 -24.88 -2.75 12.51
N LEU A 292 -26.21 -2.65 12.57
CA LEU A 292 -27.06 -3.75 13.02
C LEU A 292 -26.94 -4.97 12.08
N ARG A 293 -26.93 -4.75 10.76
CA ARG A 293 -26.69 -5.83 9.78
C ARG A 293 -25.28 -6.42 9.89
N LEU A 294 -24.27 -5.59 10.11
CA LEU A 294 -22.90 -6.08 10.33
C LEU A 294 -22.82 -6.93 11.60
N LEU A 295 -23.57 -6.59 12.64
CA LEU A 295 -23.63 -7.37 13.87
C LEU A 295 -24.27 -8.75 13.65
N THR A 296 -25.32 -8.85 12.83
CA THR A 296 -26.04 -10.11 12.58
C THR A 296 -25.35 -11.01 11.57
N ASP A 297 -24.79 -10.45 10.50
CA ASP A 297 -24.43 -11.24 9.31
C ASP A 297 -22.92 -11.31 9.04
N ALA A 298 -22.13 -10.33 9.51
CA ALA A 298 -20.72 -10.24 9.14
C ALA A 298 -19.85 -11.28 9.89
N PRO A 299 -18.63 -11.57 9.43
CA PRO A 299 -17.68 -12.43 10.15
C PRO A 299 -17.37 -11.91 11.56
N ALA A 300 -17.03 -12.81 12.48
CA ALA A 300 -16.90 -12.50 13.92
C ALA A 300 -16.09 -11.23 14.27
N PRO A 301 -14.93 -10.92 13.64
CA PRO A 301 -14.21 -9.68 13.94
C PRO A 301 -14.99 -8.41 13.58
N VAL A 302 -15.72 -8.45 12.47
CA VAL A 302 -16.54 -7.32 11.99
C VAL A 302 -17.78 -7.16 12.87
N ALA A 303 -18.47 -8.26 13.18
CA ALA A 303 -19.61 -8.26 14.09
C ALA A 303 -19.23 -7.76 15.50
N THR A 304 -18.04 -8.11 15.99
CA THR A 304 -17.51 -7.62 17.29
C THR A 304 -17.26 -6.12 17.26
N MET A 305 -16.66 -5.60 16.17
CA MET A 305 -16.46 -4.16 15.98
C MET A 305 -17.81 -3.43 15.93
N ALA A 306 -18.79 -3.97 15.19
CA ALA A 306 -20.13 -3.39 15.11
C ALA A 306 -20.85 -3.38 16.47
N GLN A 307 -20.79 -4.48 17.25
CA GLN A 307 -21.34 -4.57 18.59
C GLN A 307 -20.75 -3.50 19.52
N LYS A 308 -19.43 -3.30 19.47
CA LYS A 308 -18.76 -2.30 20.29
C LYS A 308 -19.23 -0.89 19.93
N ALA A 309 -19.35 -0.57 18.64
CA ALA A 309 -19.82 0.74 18.19
C ALA A 309 -21.27 1.00 18.60
N LEU A 310 -22.17 0.04 18.41
CA LEU A 310 -23.60 0.16 18.76
C LEU A 310 -23.83 0.32 20.27
N ARG A 311 -22.98 -0.28 21.11
CA ARG A 311 -23.08 -0.17 22.58
C ARG A 311 -22.79 1.23 23.12
N GLU A 312 -22.06 2.05 22.38
CA GLU A 312 -21.73 3.43 22.76
C GLU A 312 -22.80 4.42 22.27
N LEU A 313 -23.82 3.97 21.53
CA LEU A 313 -24.91 4.81 21.06
C LEU A 313 -25.97 5.00 22.16
N PRO A 314 -26.24 6.24 22.63
CA PRO A 314 -27.26 6.49 23.64
C PRO A 314 -28.70 6.44 23.09
N GLU A 315 -28.89 6.76 21.81
CA GLU A 315 -30.22 6.89 21.18
C GLU A 315 -30.68 5.63 20.45
N LEU A 316 -29.98 4.50 20.63
CA LEU A 316 -30.33 3.25 19.95
C LEU A 316 -31.63 2.67 20.53
N SER A 317 -32.63 2.47 19.67
CA SER A 317 -33.93 1.95 20.11
C SER A 317 -33.80 0.55 20.70
N LEU A 318 -34.46 0.32 21.85
CA LEU A 318 -34.47 -0.99 22.49
C LEU A 318 -35.02 -2.07 21.56
N GLU A 319 -36.04 -1.75 20.77
CA GLU A 319 -36.65 -2.68 19.81
C GLU A 319 -35.66 -3.14 18.73
N SER A 320 -34.86 -2.21 18.17
CA SER A 320 -33.81 -2.56 17.20
C SER A 320 -32.75 -3.45 17.83
N ILE A 321 -32.36 -3.19 19.09
CA ILE A 321 -31.41 -4.04 19.83
C ILE A 321 -31.99 -5.44 20.03
N LEU A 322 -33.23 -5.54 20.49
CA LEU A 322 -33.89 -6.83 20.75
C LEU A 322 -34.12 -7.62 19.46
N HIS A 323 -34.45 -6.95 18.37
CA HIS A 323 -34.58 -7.59 17.05
C HIS A 323 -33.25 -8.20 16.61
N ALA A 324 -32.18 -7.40 16.49
CA ALA A 324 -30.87 -7.89 16.08
C ALA A 324 -30.29 -8.93 17.06
N SER A 325 -30.60 -8.81 18.36
CA SER A 325 -30.15 -9.76 19.38
C SER A 325 -30.65 -11.17 19.13
N ARG A 326 -31.87 -11.35 18.63
CA ARG A 326 -32.43 -12.70 18.34
C ARG A 326 -31.52 -13.44 17.36
N ASP A 327 -31.07 -12.77 16.31
CA ASP A 327 -30.15 -13.35 15.32
C ASP A 327 -28.74 -13.56 15.91
N VAL A 328 -28.23 -12.57 16.64
CA VAL A 328 -26.88 -12.66 17.26
C VAL A 328 -26.77 -13.84 18.22
N LEU A 329 -27.81 -14.11 19.00
CA LEU A 329 -27.80 -15.19 20.00
C LEU A 329 -27.80 -16.59 19.38
N HIS A 330 -28.14 -16.72 18.10
CA HIS A 330 -28.02 -17.97 17.33
C HIS A 330 -26.64 -18.18 16.71
N ARG A 331 -25.80 -17.14 16.64
CA ARG A 331 -24.47 -17.24 16.04
C ARG A 331 -23.58 -18.22 16.83
N PRO A 332 -22.67 -18.97 16.17
CA PRO A 332 -21.76 -19.89 16.84
C PRO A 332 -20.64 -19.20 17.64
N ASP A 333 -20.53 -17.87 17.54
CA ASP A 333 -19.45 -17.05 18.10
C ASP A 333 -19.59 -16.87 19.63
N LYS A 334 -19.09 -17.83 20.41
CA LYS A 334 -19.17 -17.83 21.89
C LYS A 334 -18.85 -16.48 22.56
N ALA A 335 -17.78 -15.80 22.11
CA ALA A 335 -17.36 -14.53 22.70
C ALA A 335 -18.35 -13.38 22.42
N LEU A 336 -18.83 -13.29 21.18
CA LEU A 336 -19.81 -12.28 20.74
C LEU A 336 -21.15 -12.48 21.46
N VAL A 337 -21.61 -13.73 21.55
CA VAL A 337 -22.87 -14.08 22.23
C VAL A 337 -22.78 -13.78 23.73
N LYS A 338 -21.68 -14.12 24.41
CA LYS A 338 -21.48 -13.77 25.83
C LYS A 338 -21.48 -12.25 26.06
N ALA A 339 -20.87 -11.49 25.14
CA ALA A 339 -20.90 -10.03 25.19
C ALA A 339 -22.33 -9.48 24.98
N GLN A 340 -23.11 -10.09 24.07
CA GLN A 340 -24.50 -9.71 23.82
C GLN A 340 -25.39 -9.99 25.05
N LEU A 341 -25.29 -11.18 25.65
CA LEU A 341 -26.02 -11.52 26.88
C LEU A 341 -25.69 -10.57 28.04
N THR A 342 -24.43 -10.12 28.14
CA THR A 342 -24.01 -9.16 29.16
C THR A 342 -24.59 -7.77 28.90
N TRP A 343 -24.75 -7.39 27.63
CA TRP A 343 -25.40 -6.13 27.26
C TRP A 343 -26.92 -6.19 27.55
N LEU A 344 -27.59 -7.28 27.18
CA LEU A 344 -29.01 -7.50 27.48
C LEU A 344 -29.31 -7.54 28.99
N ASP A 345 -28.47 -8.19 29.80
CA ASP A 345 -28.61 -8.16 31.28
C ASP A 345 -28.51 -6.74 31.84
N ARG A 346 -27.66 -5.89 31.25
CA ARG A 346 -27.58 -4.47 31.65
C ARG A 346 -28.86 -3.72 31.26
N LEU A 347 -29.36 -3.93 30.05
CA LEU A 347 -30.60 -3.30 29.56
C LEU A 347 -31.81 -3.73 30.40
N ALA A 348 -31.93 -5.01 30.77
CA ALA A 348 -33.01 -5.50 31.64
C ALA A 348 -33.01 -4.84 33.03
N ARG A 349 -31.84 -4.49 33.56
CA ARG A 349 -31.73 -3.76 34.83
C ARG A 349 -32.10 -2.28 34.70
N GLN A 350 -31.87 -1.69 33.52
CA GLN A 350 -32.19 -0.29 33.22
C GLN A 350 -33.69 -0.10 32.89
N HIS A 351 -34.26 -1.03 32.12
CA HIS A 351 -35.67 -1.04 31.70
C HIS A 351 -36.44 -2.12 32.45
N ARG A 352 -36.63 -1.89 33.76
CA ARG A 352 -37.32 -2.83 34.67
C ARG A 352 -38.74 -3.17 34.20
N ASP A 353 -39.40 -2.23 33.56
CA ASP A 353 -40.73 -2.32 32.96
C ASP A 353 -40.78 -3.30 31.78
N ARG A 354 -39.68 -3.49 31.05
CA ARG A 354 -39.55 -4.41 29.91
C ARG A 354 -38.64 -5.60 30.18
N ALA A 355 -38.30 -5.86 31.44
CA ALA A 355 -37.34 -6.90 31.82
C ALA A 355 -37.76 -8.30 31.34
N THR A 356 -39.06 -8.62 31.37
CA THR A 356 -39.60 -9.91 30.89
C THR A 356 -39.41 -10.09 29.39
N GLU A 357 -39.69 -9.07 28.58
CA GLU A 357 -39.46 -9.11 27.12
C GLU A 357 -37.97 -9.31 26.79
N ILE A 358 -37.08 -8.63 27.53
CA ILE A 358 -35.64 -8.81 27.38
C ILE A 358 -35.23 -10.23 27.80
N ALA A 359 -35.84 -10.78 28.85
CA ALA A 359 -35.62 -12.16 29.29
C ALA A 359 -36.04 -13.19 28.24
N GLU A 360 -37.13 -12.95 27.51
CA GLU A 360 -37.56 -13.80 26.37
C GLU A 360 -36.50 -13.83 25.26
N VAL A 361 -35.92 -12.67 24.93
CA VAL A 361 -34.82 -12.62 23.96
C VAL A 361 -33.57 -13.34 24.50
N ILE A 362 -33.22 -13.15 25.77
CA ILE A 362 -32.10 -13.88 26.41
C ILE A 362 -32.30 -15.40 26.31
N ALA A 363 -33.54 -15.88 26.49
CA ALA A 363 -33.86 -17.31 26.46
C ALA A 363 -33.60 -17.99 25.11
N VAL A 364 -33.54 -17.24 24.01
CA VAL A 364 -33.14 -17.74 22.69
C VAL A 364 -31.78 -18.45 22.74
N ALA A 365 -30.85 -17.94 23.54
CA ALA A 365 -29.51 -18.52 23.68
C ALA A 365 -29.46 -19.83 24.50
N VAL A 366 -30.57 -20.29 25.08
CA VAL A 366 -30.65 -21.61 25.76
C VAL A 366 -30.51 -22.76 24.75
N ALA A 367 -30.76 -22.53 23.47
CA ALA A 367 -30.54 -23.49 22.39
C ALA A 367 -29.11 -23.45 21.80
N HIS A 368 -28.21 -22.61 22.31
CA HIS A 368 -26.88 -22.41 21.73
C HIS A 368 -25.98 -23.67 21.89
N PRO A 369 -25.13 -24.04 20.90
CA PRO A 369 -24.32 -25.27 20.97
C PRO A 369 -23.35 -25.32 22.16
N ALA A 370 -22.77 -24.17 22.55
CA ALA A 370 -21.87 -24.10 23.70
C ALA A 370 -22.61 -24.12 25.05
N VAL A 371 -22.33 -25.12 25.89
CA VAL A 371 -22.93 -25.32 27.23
C VAL A 371 -22.83 -24.08 28.12
N GLU A 372 -21.64 -23.47 28.20
CA GLU A 372 -21.44 -22.26 29.02
C GLU A 372 -22.35 -21.08 28.62
N VAL A 373 -22.72 -20.98 27.34
CA VAL A 373 -23.62 -19.94 26.84
C VAL A 373 -25.06 -20.26 27.25
N ARG A 374 -25.47 -21.54 27.12
CA ARG A 374 -26.79 -22.01 27.54
C ARG A 374 -27.03 -21.79 29.03
N ASP A 375 -26.09 -22.21 29.87
CA ASP A 375 -26.20 -22.09 31.33
C ASP A 375 -26.29 -20.61 31.74
N ARG A 376 -25.47 -19.75 31.11
CA ARG A 376 -25.52 -18.31 31.35
C ARG A 376 -26.85 -17.71 30.90
N ALA A 377 -27.37 -18.10 29.74
CA ALA A 377 -28.65 -17.63 29.23
C ALA A 377 -29.81 -18.03 30.16
N ALA A 378 -29.86 -19.30 30.59
CA ALA A 378 -30.88 -19.81 31.49
C ALA A 378 -30.87 -19.11 32.85
N ALA A 379 -29.67 -18.89 33.41
CA ALA A 379 -29.51 -18.16 34.66
C ALA A 379 -29.94 -16.69 34.56
N LEU A 380 -29.64 -16.03 33.43
CA LEU A 380 -30.03 -14.63 33.20
C LEU A 380 -31.55 -14.50 32.93
N ALA A 381 -32.14 -15.40 32.16
CA ALA A 381 -33.60 -15.40 31.93
C ALA A 381 -34.36 -15.61 33.25
N THR A 382 -33.94 -16.59 34.06
CA THR A 382 -34.54 -16.88 35.38
C THR A 382 -34.45 -15.68 36.32
N ARG A 383 -33.31 -14.98 36.33
CA ARG A 383 -33.11 -13.77 37.13
C ARG A 383 -34.14 -12.68 36.83
N HIS A 384 -34.53 -12.56 35.56
CA HIS A 384 -35.45 -11.52 35.08
C HIS A 384 -36.90 -12.01 34.97
N GLY A 385 -37.23 -13.12 35.64
CA GLY A 385 -38.60 -13.59 35.84
C GLY A 385 -39.13 -14.56 34.77
N LEU A 386 -38.28 -15.07 33.88
CA LEU A 386 -38.65 -16.07 32.89
C LEU A 386 -37.97 -17.41 33.21
N HIS A 387 -38.73 -18.43 33.55
CA HIS A 387 -38.23 -19.80 33.63
C HIS A 387 -38.23 -20.41 32.23
N PRO A 388 -37.07 -20.58 31.56
CA PRO A 388 -37.04 -21.13 30.22
C PRO A 388 -37.40 -22.62 30.31
N THR A 389 -38.47 -23.05 29.66
CA THR A 389 -38.66 -24.48 29.38
C THR A 389 -37.51 -24.92 28.51
N ALA A 390 -36.68 -25.83 29.01
CA ALA A 390 -35.72 -26.53 28.18
C ALA A 390 -36.51 -27.29 27.12
N ALA A 391 -36.60 -26.75 25.90
CA ALA A 391 -36.99 -27.56 24.76
C ALA A 391 -36.02 -28.73 24.73
N ALA A 392 -36.56 -29.95 24.83
CA ALA A 392 -35.78 -31.18 24.77
C ALA A 392 -34.78 -31.06 23.61
N PRO A 393 -33.51 -31.43 23.78
CA PRO A 393 -32.57 -31.43 22.67
C PRO A 393 -33.15 -32.33 21.58
N GLY A 394 -33.71 -31.72 20.53
CA GLY A 394 -34.03 -32.43 19.30
C GLY A 394 -32.76 -33.11 18.84
N PRO A 395 -32.83 -34.36 18.34
CA PRO A 395 -31.64 -35.14 18.06
C PRO A 395 -30.71 -34.31 17.18
N ALA A 396 -29.54 -33.98 17.72
CA ALA A 396 -28.46 -33.45 16.94
C ALA A 396 -28.04 -34.56 15.97
N LEU A 397 -28.67 -34.58 14.79
CA LEU A 397 -28.12 -35.23 13.62
C LEU A 397 -26.90 -34.41 13.18
N ALA A 398 -25.84 -34.51 13.97
CA ALA A 398 -24.49 -34.45 13.44
C ALA A 398 -24.33 -35.73 12.61
N ALA A 399 -24.91 -35.74 11.41
CA ALA A 399 -24.35 -36.56 10.36
C ALA A 399 -22.98 -35.94 10.09
N PRO A 400 -21.85 -36.63 10.39
CA PRO A 400 -20.59 -36.20 9.83
C PRO A 400 -20.81 -36.21 8.32
N ARG A 401 -20.79 -35.03 7.70
CA ARG A 401 -20.63 -34.95 6.27
C ARG A 401 -19.25 -35.56 6.03
N GLY A 402 -19.23 -36.82 5.60
CA GLY A 402 -18.00 -37.49 5.22
C GLY A 402 -17.34 -36.62 4.18
N ASP A 403 -16.23 -35.99 4.53
CA ASP A 403 -15.24 -35.62 3.54
C ASP A 403 -14.64 -36.94 3.07
N ASP A 404 -15.31 -37.60 2.12
CA ASP A 404 -14.74 -38.67 1.30
C ASP A 404 -13.75 -38.05 0.31
N LEU A 405 -12.79 -37.29 0.85
CA LEU A 405 -11.57 -36.96 0.13
C LEU A 405 -10.58 -38.07 0.43
N PRO A 406 -9.92 -38.64 -0.59
CA PRO A 406 -8.84 -39.59 -0.35
C PRO A 406 -7.81 -38.94 0.58
N PRO A 407 -7.28 -39.69 1.57
CA PRO A 407 -6.27 -39.15 2.47
C PRO A 407 -5.15 -38.54 1.62
N PRO A 408 -4.71 -37.30 1.94
CA PRO A 408 -3.65 -36.66 1.18
C PRO A 408 -2.44 -37.59 1.15
N ALA A 409 -1.85 -37.76 -0.03
CA ALA A 409 -0.62 -38.54 -0.16
C ALA A 409 0.39 -38.05 0.89
N PRO A 410 1.10 -38.96 1.58
CA PRO A 410 2.06 -38.57 2.59
C PRO A 410 3.05 -37.58 1.97
N PRO A 411 3.35 -36.45 2.64
CA PRO A 411 4.26 -35.46 2.10
C PRO A 411 5.60 -36.12 1.81
N ALA A 412 6.20 -35.75 0.67
CA ALA A 412 7.56 -36.19 0.35
C ALA A 412 8.49 -35.83 1.53
N PRO A 413 9.43 -36.71 1.89
CA PRO A 413 10.35 -36.44 2.99
C PRO A 413 11.05 -35.09 2.74
N ALA A 414 11.00 -34.22 3.75
CA ALA A 414 11.66 -32.93 3.67
C ALA A 414 13.16 -33.15 3.42
N PRO A 415 13.80 -32.35 2.54
CA PRO A 415 15.24 -32.44 2.35
C PRO A 415 15.96 -32.15 3.66
N ALA A 416 17.10 -32.82 3.87
CA ALA A 416 17.88 -32.67 5.11
C ALA A 416 18.23 -31.19 5.36
N PRO A 417 18.13 -30.68 6.59
CA PRO A 417 18.44 -29.28 6.88
C PRO A 417 19.91 -28.99 6.57
N ILE A 418 20.20 -27.76 6.14
CA ILE A 418 21.58 -27.30 5.96
C ILE A 418 22.16 -27.06 7.35
N THR A 419 23.19 -27.83 7.72
CA THR A 419 23.83 -27.76 9.04
C THR A 419 25.21 -27.13 9.00
N ASP A 420 25.76 -26.89 7.81
CA ASP A 420 27.10 -26.33 7.63
C ASP A 420 27.07 -25.01 6.83
N VAL A 421 27.98 -24.10 7.18
CA VAL A 421 28.05 -22.75 6.60
C VAL A 421 28.57 -22.77 5.16
N ASP A 422 29.44 -23.71 4.81
CA ASP A 422 29.99 -23.82 3.46
C ASP A 422 28.93 -24.42 2.51
N GLU A 423 28.17 -25.42 2.97
CA GLU A 423 26.98 -25.93 2.25
C GLU A 423 25.95 -24.82 2.02
N LEU A 424 25.70 -23.96 3.03
CA LEU A 424 24.82 -22.80 2.87
C LEU A 424 25.32 -21.83 1.79
N ALA A 425 26.63 -21.55 1.74
CA ALA A 425 27.21 -20.65 0.75
C ALA A 425 27.10 -21.20 -0.67
N GLU A 426 27.26 -22.52 -0.84
CA GLU A 426 27.08 -23.20 -2.13
C GLU A 426 25.63 -23.18 -2.59
N GLU A 427 24.67 -23.49 -1.72
CA GLU A 427 23.24 -23.47 -2.04
C GLU A 427 22.75 -22.05 -2.37
N VAL A 428 23.25 -21.02 -1.67
CA VAL A 428 23.00 -19.61 -2.02
C VAL A 428 23.63 -19.25 -3.37
N ALA A 429 24.85 -19.72 -3.65
CA ALA A 429 25.49 -19.49 -4.95
C ALA A 429 24.74 -20.18 -6.10
N ALA A 430 24.22 -21.40 -5.88
CA ALA A 430 23.42 -22.16 -6.82
C ALA A 430 22.06 -21.50 -7.07
N LEU A 431 21.37 -21.06 -6.02
CA LEU A 431 20.11 -20.29 -6.09
C LEU A 431 20.27 -19.02 -6.93
N LEU A 432 21.42 -18.34 -6.80
CA LEU A 432 21.74 -17.13 -7.56
C LEU A 432 22.29 -17.41 -8.96
N GLY A 433 22.70 -18.65 -9.24
CA GLY A 433 23.47 -19.05 -10.41
C GLY A 433 22.65 -19.44 -11.63
N ALA A 434 21.47 -19.99 -11.45
CA ALA A 434 20.62 -20.51 -12.53
C ALA A 434 19.11 -20.29 -12.24
N PRO A 435 18.25 -20.21 -13.27
CA PRO A 435 16.81 -20.34 -13.08
C PRO A 435 16.49 -21.79 -12.64
N SER A 436 16.58 -22.07 -11.34
CA SER A 436 16.42 -23.43 -10.84
C SER A 436 14.94 -23.80 -10.62
N GLN A 437 14.51 -24.82 -11.34
CA GLN A 437 13.47 -25.73 -10.90
C GLN A 437 14.17 -26.76 -10.00
N GLY A 438 14.20 -26.56 -8.68
CA GLY A 438 14.60 -27.67 -7.80
C GLY A 438 15.26 -27.36 -6.45
N THR A 439 15.83 -26.18 -6.21
CA THR A 439 16.33 -25.86 -4.85
C THR A 439 15.14 -25.38 -3.99
N PRO A 440 14.77 -26.07 -2.90
CA PRO A 440 13.71 -25.60 -2.03
C PRO A 440 14.22 -24.39 -1.26
N LEU A 441 13.82 -23.20 -1.70
CA LEU A 441 14.12 -21.91 -1.06
C LEU A 441 13.99 -21.97 0.47
N ASP A 442 12.97 -22.68 0.95
CA ASP A 442 12.67 -22.84 2.37
C ASP A 442 13.80 -23.54 3.14
N ARG A 443 14.52 -24.49 2.51
CA ARG A 443 15.70 -25.16 3.07
C ARG A 443 16.87 -24.19 3.24
N VAL A 444 17.08 -23.32 2.24
CA VAL A 444 18.12 -22.28 2.27
C VAL A 444 17.80 -21.22 3.32
N LEU A 445 16.54 -20.80 3.42
CA LEU A 445 16.09 -19.83 4.43
C LEU A 445 16.18 -20.41 5.86
N ASP A 446 15.81 -21.67 6.06
CA ASP A 446 15.98 -22.36 7.36
C ASP A 446 17.46 -22.44 7.77
N GLY A 447 18.33 -22.86 6.84
CA GLY A 447 19.79 -22.88 7.06
C GLY A 447 20.35 -21.51 7.39
N LEU A 448 19.94 -20.48 6.64
CA LEU A 448 20.34 -19.09 6.88
C LEU A 448 19.93 -18.65 8.29
N VAL A 449 18.66 -18.82 8.69
CA VAL A 449 18.18 -18.41 10.01
C VAL A 449 18.91 -19.17 11.13
N ARG A 450 19.02 -20.49 11.01
CA ARG A 450 19.59 -21.36 12.05
C ARG A 450 21.09 -21.13 12.24
N LEU A 451 21.85 -21.09 11.15
CA LEU A 451 23.30 -20.92 11.20
C LEU A 451 23.69 -19.49 11.60
N THR A 452 22.88 -18.49 11.24
CA THR A 452 23.09 -17.12 11.72
C THR A 452 22.83 -16.99 13.22
N ALA A 453 21.81 -17.67 13.73
CA ALA A 453 21.53 -17.68 15.16
C ALA A 453 22.67 -18.33 15.96
N ALA A 454 23.38 -19.30 15.38
CA ALA A 454 24.54 -19.95 15.98
C ALA A 454 25.83 -19.12 15.84
N ASP A 455 26.14 -18.62 14.64
CA ASP A 455 27.35 -17.84 14.35
C ASP A 455 27.16 -16.90 13.14
N ALA A 456 26.61 -15.72 13.42
CA ALA A 456 26.37 -14.69 12.41
C ALA A 456 27.65 -14.23 11.70
N THR A 457 28.80 -14.19 12.39
CA THR A 457 30.05 -13.66 11.84
C THR A 457 30.62 -14.62 10.80
N ARG A 458 30.59 -15.92 11.08
CA ARG A 458 31.06 -16.96 10.15
C ARG A 458 30.17 -17.06 8.92
N VAL A 459 28.85 -17.00 9.08
CA VAL A 459 27.90 -16.95 7.95
C VAL A 459 28.13 -15.71 7.10
N GLN A 460 28.38 -14.55 7.73
CA GLN A 460 28.66 -13.32 7.00
C GLN A 460 29.95 -13.44 6.17
N ALA A 461 31.04 -13.95 6.77
CA ALA A 461 32.31 -14.13 6.07
C ALA A 461 32.18 -15.08 4.86
N ALA A 462 31.43 -16.18 5.00
CA ALA A 462 31.24 -17.16 3.93
C ALA A 462 30.36 -16.64 2.78
N LEU A 463 29.32 -15.84 3.08
CA LEU A 463 28.41 -15.31 2.06
C LEU A 463 28.90 -14.02 1.39
N ALA A 464 29.82 -13.26 2.02
CA ALA A 464 30.40 -12.03 1.45
C ALA A 464 30.90 -12.19 0.00
N PRO A 465 31.78 -13.17 -0.30
CA PRO A 465 32.31 -13.32 -1.66
C PRO A 465 31.28 -13.81 -2.68
N VAL A 466 30.17 -14.44 -2.25
CA VAL A 466 29.07 -14.86 -3.13
C VAL A 466 28.22 -13.65 -3.52
N ILE A 467 27.94 -12.78 -2.55
CA ILE A 467 27.12 -11.57 -2.73
C ILE A 467 27.89 -10.49 -3.51
N GLU A 468 29.15 -10.26 -3.16
CA GLU A 468 30.02 -9.28 -3.84
C GLU A 468 30.25 -9.63 -5.30
N ARG A 469 30.37 -10.92 -5.67
CA ARG A 469 30.54 -11.32 -7.08
C ARG A 469 29.34 -11.00 -7.97
N ARG A 470 28.15 -10.79 -7.40
CA ARG A 470 26.91 -10.55 -8.17
C ARG A 470 26.24 -9.20 -7.94
N HIS A 471 26.81 -8.27 -7.16
CA HIS A 471 26.20 -6.97 -6.82
C HIS A 471 25.68 -6.12 -8.01
N TRP A 472 26.12 -6.41 -9.24
CA TRP A 472 25.66 -5.75 -10.47
C TRP A 472 24.43 -6.40 -11.13
N SER A 473 24.13 -7.69 -10.93
CA SER A 473 22.98 -8.37 -11.55
C SER A 473 21.64 -8.11 -10.84
N TRP A 474 21.65 -7.46 -9.68
CA TRP A 474 20.46 -7.14 -8.90
C TRP A 474 19.70 -5.90 -9.38
N GLY A 475 20.34 -5.09 -10.25
CA GLY A 475 19.74 -3.88 -10.82
C GLY A 475 19.08 -4.11 -12.18
N THR A 476 19.36 -5.22 -12.85
CA THR A 476 18.83 -5.54 -14.17
C THR A 476 18.61 -7.04 -14.32
N SER A 477 17.33 -7.42 -14.43
CA SER A 477 16.82 -8.75 -14.83
C SER A 477 16.60 -9.80 -13.73
N THR A 478 15.35 -10.27 -13.64
CA THR A 478 14.96 -11.64 -13.24
C THR A 478 15.54 -12.23 -11.95
N ALA A 479 15.78 -11.44 -10.91
CA ALA A 479 15.83 -12.01 -9.57
C ALA A 479 14.40 -12.36 -9.15
N THR A 480 14.08 -13.64 -9.12
CA THR A 480 12.97 -14.21 -8.36
C THR A 480 12.87 -13.53 -6.98
N ASN A 481 11.66 -13.42 -6.41
CA ASN A 481 11.42 -12.94 -5.03
C ASN A 481 12.42 -13.53 -3.99
N GLN A 482 13.00 -14.67 -4.31
CA GLN A 482 14.03 -15.42 -3.61
C GLN A 482 15.33 -14.64 -3.36
N GLY A 483 15.87 -13.94 -4.36
CA GLY A 483 17.10 -13.16 -4.19
C GLY A 483 16.91 -11.90 -3.33
N ALA A 484 15.72 -11.28 -3.41
CA ALA A 484 15.41 -10.08 -2.64
C ALA A 484 15.44 -10.33 -1.13
N SER A 485 14.99 -11.51 -0.68
CA SER A 485 15.02 -11.93 0.73
C SER A 485 16.44 -12.12 1.27
N VAL A 486 17.36 -12.70 0.49
CA VAL A 486 18.77 -12.89 0.87
C VAL A 486 19.51 -11.56 0.93
N ARG A 487 19.26 -10.65 -0.04
CA ARG A 487 19.79 -9.28 -0.01
C ARG A 487 19.28 -8.51 1.20
N TRP A 488 17.99 -8.59 1.48
CA TRP A 488 17.37 -7.92 2.63
C TRP A 488 17.99 -8.41 3.94
N TRP A 489 18.13 -9.73 4.10
CA TRP A 489 18.80 -10.32 5.26
C TRP A 489 20.26 -9.84 5.41
N TRP A 490 21.07 -9.84 4.35
CA TRP A 490 22.47 -9.36 4.36
C TRP A 490 22.61 -7.89 4.77
N THR A 491 21.75 -7.02 4.24
CA THR A 491 21.73 -5.60 4.64
C THR A 491 21.35 -5.38 6.10
N CYS A 492 20.59 -6.30 6.69
CA CYS A 492 20.14 -6.24 8.08
C CYS A 492 21.16 -6.84 9.06
N SER A 493 21.88 -7.91 8.67
CA SER A 493 22.88 -8.57 9.52
C SER A 493 24.24 -7.84 9.58
N GLY A 494 24.53 -6.97 8.61
CA GLY A 494 25.79 -6.20 8.55
C GLY A 494 25.91 -5.01 9.54
N ARG A 495 25.00 -4.83 10.50
CA ARG A 495 25.16 -3.82 11.57
C ARG A 495 25.64 -4.49 12.86
N PRO A 496 26.81 -4.12 13.41
CA PRO A 496 27.24 -4.63 14.71
C PRO A 496 26.23 -4.21 15.78
N ALA A 497 25.85 -5.15 16.66
CA ALA A 497 25.07 -4.86 17.85
C ALA A 497 25.78 -3.80 18.71
N PRO A 498 25.07 -2.83 19.32
CA PRO A 498 25.71 -1.89 20.22
C PRO A 498 26.28 -2.66 21.42
N THR A 499 27.60 -2.70 21.53
CA THR A 499 28.29 -3.23 22.70
C THR A 499 28.07 -2.29 23.88
N THR A 500 27.15 -2.68 24.77
CA THR A 500 27.14 -2.17 26.15
C THR A 500 28.37 -2.69 26.87
N SER A 501 29.39 -1.86 27.01
CA SER A 501 30.43 -2.06 28.03
C SER A 501 30.11 -1.25 29.29
N PRO A 502 30.20 -1.85 30.49
CA PRO A 502 30.03 -1.16 31.76
C PRO A 502 31.30 -0.33 32.08
N GLY A 503 31.14 0.60 33.02
CA GLY A 503 32.02 1.75 33.21
C GLY A 503 33.49 1.48 33.53
N GLY A 504 34.32 2.42 33.09
CA GLY A 504 35.71 2.57 33.50
C GLY A 504 36.13 4.02 33.26
N ALA A 505 36.28 4.78 34.35
CA ALA A 505 36.75 6.15 34.34
C ALA A 505 38.28 6.21 34.17
N ALA A 506 38.77 7.11 33.30
CA ALA A 506 39.92 8.01 33.51
C ALA A 506 40.48 8.52 32.18
N GLY A 507 40.91 9.79 32.17
CA GLY A 507 41.94 10.29 31.25
C GLY A 507 41.45 11.22 30.15
N GLY A 508 41.15 12.48 30.49
CA GLY A 508 40.97 13.53 29.50
C GLY A 508 42.30 13.96 28.88
N SER A 509 42.35 14.01 27.55
CA SER A 509 43.28 14.87 26.83
C SER A 509 42.58 15.48 25.62
N ARG A 510 42.81 16.79 25.46
CA ARG A 510 42.17 17.68 24.49
C ARG A 510 42.83 17.49 23.13
N SER A 511 42.03 17.43 22.07
CA SER A 511 42.46 17.84 20.72
C SER A 511 41.24 18.31 19.92
N SER A 512 41.16 19.61 19.67
CA SER A 512 40.17 20.26 18.82
C SER A 512 40.34 19.85 17.34
N PRO A 513 39.26 19.80 16.54
CA PRO A 513 39.36 19.69 15.09
C PRO A 513 39.51 21.07 14.43
N PRO A 514 40.10 21.17 13.21
CA PRO A 514 40.28 22.44 12.54
C PRO A 514 38.97 22.93 11.89
N SER A 515 38.67 24.18 12.16
CA SER A 515 37.63 25.00 11.53
C SER A 515 38.10 25.49 10.15
N SER A 516 37.32 25.24 9.11
CA SER A 516 37.37 26.03 7.87
C SER A 516 36.00 26.04 7.17
N ALA A 517 35.20 27.05 7.52
CA ALA A 517 34.06 27.51 6.74
C ALA A 517 34.29 28.98 6.36
N PRO A 518 34.05 29.41 5.12
CA PRO A 518 33.94 30.83 4.81
C PRO A 518 32.49 31.30 5.01
N ALA A 519 32.36 32.37 5.80
CA ALA A 519 31.13 33.10 6.03
C ALA A 519 30.68 33.88 4.78
N THR A 520 29.38 33.91 4.50
CA THR A 520 28.74 35.01 3.77
C THR A 520 27.34 35.30 4.31
N HIS A 521 27.23 36.48 4.92
CA HIS A 521 26.09 37.40 5.02
C HIS A 521 24.65 36.88 5.13
N ARG A 522 24.13 36.98 6.36
CA ARG A 522 22.71 37.27 6.62
C ARG A 522 22.43 38.75 6.31
N ARG A 523 21.33 39.03 5.60
CA ARG A 523 20.62 40.32 5.64
C ARG A 523 19.11 40.09 5.83
N PRO A 524 18.39 41.08 6.40
CA PRO A 524 17.14 40.89 7.13
C PRO A 524 15.89 41.20 6.30
N TRP A 525 14.74 40.72 6.77
CA TRP A 525 13.40 41.01 6.26
C TRP A 525 13.01 42.50 6.40
N PRO A 526 12.24 43.09 5.46
CA PRO A 526 11.72 44.45 5.61
C PRO A 526 10.33 44.50 6.28
N PRO A 527 9.94 45.66 6.87
CA PRO A 527 8.70 45.85 7.64
C PRO A 527 7.50 46.26 6.75
N PRO A 528 6.26 46.28 7.29
CA PRO A 528 5.06 46.67 6.54
C PRO A 528 4.83 48.20 6.61
N THR A 529 4.29 48.80 5.56
CA THR A 529 3.66 50.12 5.63
C THR A 529 2.37 50.20 4.79
N PRO A 530 1.43 51.09 5.17
CA PRO A 530 0.02 51.06 4.75
C PRO A 530 -0.31 52.13 3.68
N GLY A 531 -1.49 52.01 3.04
CA GLY A 531 -2.13 53.14 2.37
C GLY A 531 -2.95 52.80 1.11
N CYS A 532 -4.26 52.61 1.29
CA CYS A 532 -5.28 52.92 0.28
C CYS A 532 -5.57 54.45 0.34
N PRO A 533 -6.19 55.13 -0.66
CA PRO A 533 -7.61 54.85 -0.99
C PRO A 533 -8.16 55.26 -2.40
N ARG A 534 -9.46 54.96 -2.57
CA ARG A 534 -10.51 55.50 -3.47
C ARG A 534 -10.68 54.85 -4.84
N CYS A 535 -11.89 54.73 -5.44
CA CYS A 535 -13.32 54.67 -5.04
C CYS A 535 -14.09 54.83 -6.37
N THR A 536 -15.02 53.92 -6.71
CA THR A 536 -16.26 54.09 -7.54
C THR A 536 -16.79 52.68 -7.84
N GLY A 537 -18.06 52.26 -7.68
CA GLY A 537 -19.34 52.88 -7.33
C GLY A 537 -20.48 51.89 -7.65
N SER A 538 -21.68 52.13 -7.08
CA SER A 538 -23.01 51.47 -7.26
C SER A 538 -23.23 50.11 -6.53
N CYS A 539 -24.03 49.99 -5.45
CA CYS A 539 -25.49 50.13 -5.24
C CYS A 539 -26.29 49.05 -6.03
N GLY A 540 -27.01 48.05 -5.49
CA GLY A 540 -27.91 47.88 -4.31
C GLY A 540 -29.28 47.35 -4.84
N PRO A 541 -30.30 46.95 -4.06
CA PRO A 541 -30.39 46.52 -2.66
C PRO A 541 -31.20 45.20 -2.44
N GLY A 542 -31.26 44.70 -1.20
CA GLY A 542 -32.22 43.65 -0.80
C GLY A 542 -32.02 43.13 0.62
N SER A 543 -32.61 43.79 1.60
CA SER A 543 -32.78 43.35 3.00
C SER A 543 -34.24 43.59 3.39
N PRO A 544 -34.83 42.83 4.34
CA PRO A 544 -34.70 43.26 5.74
C PRO A 544 -34.63 42.14 6.81
N ARG A 545 -33.78 42.44 7.81
CA ARG A 545 -33.99 42.40 9.28
C ARG A 545 -34.61 41.16 9.96
N SER A 546 -33.85 40.63 10.93
CA SER A 546 -34.23 40.66 12.35
C SER A 546 -33.00 40.63 13.26
N ALA A 547 -32.97 41.51 14.27
CA ALA A 547 -31.90 41.69 15.25
C ALA A 547 -32.42 41.46 16.68
N ARG A 548 -31.53 40.97 17.56
CA ARG A 548 -31.44 41.17 19.03
C ARG A 548 -30.23 40.33 19.50
N THR A 549 -29.03 40.84 19.79
CA THR A 549 -28.52 41.73 20.86
C THR A 549 -28.74 41.24 22.30
N SER A 550 -27.67 40.74 22.92
CA SER A 550 -27.27 41.07 24.30
C SER A 550 -25.83 40.60 24.59
N ALA A 551 -24.94 41.55 24.87
CA ALA A 551 -23.71 41.40 25.66
C ALA A 551 -24.11 41.23 27.16
N SER A 552 -23.31 40.79 28.15
CA SER A 552 -21.87 40.89 28.45
C SER A 552 -21.59 40.02 29.74
N PRO A 553 -20.50 40.15 30.52
CA PRO A 553 -19.47 39.10 30.71
C PRO A 553 -19.34 38.56 32.15
N VAL A 554 -18.62 37.44 32.34
CA VAL A 554 -18.03 37.06 33.63
C VAL A 554 -16.64 36.47 33.43
N ALA A 555 -15.65 37.14 34.00
CA ALA A 555 -14.29 36.65 34.22
C ALA A 555 -14.25 35.77 35.48
N ARG A 556 -13.53 34.65 35.43
CA ARG A 556 -12.88 34.04 36.60
C ARG A 556 -11.56 33.37 36.21
N ASP A 557 -10.51 33.86 36.83
CA ASP A 557 -9.24 33.18 37.07
C ASP A 557 -9.44 31.76 37.61
N CYS A 558 -8.59 30.82 37.18
CA CYS A 558 -7.90 29.88 38.08
C CYS A 558 -6.86 29.05 37.30
N SER A 559 -5.64 29.09 37.84
CA SER A 559 -4.36 28.47 37.47
C SER A 559 -4.36 26.93 37.28
N PRO A 560 -3.27 26.35 36.70
CA PRO A 560 -3.25 25.00 36.15
C PRO A 560 -2.87 23.92 37.19
N PRO A 561 -3.15 22.62 36.94
CA PRO A 561 -2.72 21.56 37.84
C PRO A 561 -1.26 21.13 37.60
N PRO A 562 -0.60 20.54 38.63
CA PRO A 562 0.84 20.40 38.68
C PRO A 562 1.37 19.14 37.97
N ARG A 563 2.62 19.24 37.50
CA ARG A 563 3.48 18.10 37.15
C ARG A 563 4.09 17.47 38.40
N ARG A 564 4.12 16.13 38.45
CA ARG A 564 5.19 15.21 38.96
C ARG A 564 4.55 13.85 39.37
N PRO A 565 5.30 12.74 39.55
CA PRO A 565 6.47 12.25 38.82
C PRO A 565 6.35 10.74 38.47
N THR A 566 7.42 10.25 37.85
CA THR A 566 7.82 8.87 37.49
C THR A 566 7.52 7.71 38.45
N ALA A 567 7.44 6.53 37.81
CA ALA A 567 7.83 5.18 38.25
C ALA A 567 6.69 4.21 38.64
N CYS A 568 6.45 3.21 37.79
CA CYS A 568 6.26 1.84 38.27
C CYS A 568 6.84 0.84 37.24
N SER A 569 7.93 0.22 37.67
CA SER A 569 8.64 -0.89 37.04
C SER A 569 7.97 -2.23 37.37
N THR A 570 7.76 -3.11 36.39
CA THR A 570 7.68 -4.57 36.62
C THR A 570 8.02 -5.27 35.30
N ARG A 571 9.30 -5.60 35.05
CA ARG A 571 9.98 -6.87 35.40
C ARG A 571 9.24 -8.11 34.87
N TRP A 572 9.55 -8.47 33.63
CA TRP A 572 9.30 -9.79 33.04
C TRP A 572 10.16 -10.84 33.74
N ARG A 573 9.55 -11.93 34.20
CA ARG A 573 10.25 -13.15 34.61
C ARG A 573 10.26 -14.12 33.43
N CYS A 574 11.46 -14.63 33.14
CA CYS A 574 11.70 -15.81 32.33
C CYS A 574 10.93 -17.02 32.88
N TRP A 575 10.37 -17.84 32.01
CA TRP A 575 10.25 -19.28 32.23
C TRP A 575 10.69 -20.00 30.96
N SER A 576 11.81 -20.70 31.12
CA SER A 576 12.41 -21.66 30.20
C SER A 576 11.66 -22.99 30.28
N GLY A 577 11.41 -23.58 29.11
CA GLY A 577 10.86 -24.91 28.88
C GLY A 577 10.89 -25.18 27.38
#